data_AF-A0A268RXI9-F1
#
_entry.id   AF-A0A268RXI9-F1
#
_cell.length_a   1.000
_cell.length_b   1.000
_cell.length_c   1.000
_cell.angle_alpha   90.00
_cell.angle_beta   90.00
_cell.angle_gamma   90.00
#
_symmetry.space_group_name_H-M   'P 1'
#
loop_
_entity.id
_entity.type
_entity.pdbx_description
1 polymer ?
#
loop_
_entity_poly.entity_id
_entity_poly.type
_entity_poly.pdbx_seq_one_letter_code
_entity_poly.pdbx_strand_id
1 'polypeptide(L)'
;MTRQKGLAWLLIFVSSLVGGFLAIYFLDDGHEYTMLFAIAGGVLLAFIIYLISVRLRKDKKVPTSDERSEFLVERFLAIAFIAVLFISALLLIGLMIMGHTSIQVGTLLIYLMLVFFGLGIGVAVAKRI
;
A
#
# COMPACT_ATOMS: atom_id res chain seq x y z
N MET A 1 -4.30 -22.73 5.90
CA MET A 1 -3.67 -21.55 5.25
C MET A 1 -4.65 -20.65 4.46
N THR A 2 -5.90 -21.07 4.16
CA THR A 2 -6.91 -20.24 3.46
C THR A 2 -7.61 -19.20 4.35
N ARG A 3 -7.85 -19.51 5.64
CA ARG A 3 -8.46 -18.57 6.61
C ARG A 3 -7.62 -17.31 6.86
N GLN A 4 -6.30 -17.44 7.01
CA GLN A 4 -5.40 -16.30 7.23
C GLN A 4 -5.33 -15.36 6.01
N LYS A 5 -5.35 -15.91 4.80
CA LYS A 5 -5.38 -15.13 3.56
C LYS A 5 -6.69 -14.32 3.43
N GLY A 6 -7.82 -14.89 3.82
CA GLY A 6 -9.10 -14.17 3.85
C GLY A 6 -9.12 -13.04 4.87
N LEU A 7 -8.53 -13.25 6.04
CA LEU A 7 -8.45 -12.25 7.10
C LEU A 7 -7.56 -11.05 6.71
N ALA A 8 -6.42 -11.32 6.05
CA ALA A 8 -5.56 -10.28 5.50
C ALA A 8 -6.27 -9.43 4.43
N TRP A 9 -7.02 -10.07 3.52
CA TRP A 9 -7.79 -9.36 2.49
C TRP A 9 -8.88 -8.48 3.10
N LEU A 10 -9.59 -8.99 4.11
CA LEU A 10 -10.62 -8.23 4.82
C LEU A 10 -10.01 -7.03 5.54
N LEU A 11 -8.84 -7.22 6.17
CA LEU A 11 -8.13 -6.14 6.87
C LEU A 11 -7.64 -5.06 5.91
N ILE A 12 -7.10 -5.44 4.75
CA ILE A 12 -6.75 -4.49 3.69
C ILE A 12 -7.98 -3.71 3.25
N PHE A 13 -9.10 -4.41 2.96
CA PHE A 13 -10.34 -3.78 2.50
C PHE A 13 -10.90 -2.76 3.50
N VAL A 14 -10.95 -3.14 4.77
CA VAL A 14 -11.42 -2.26 5.86
C VAL A 14 -10.45 -1.08 6.04
N SER A 15 -9.15 -1.33 6.04
CA SER A 15 -8.14 -0.26 6.20
C SER A 15 -8.17 0.75 5.06
N SER A 16 -8.38 0.32 3.81
CA SER A 16 -8.53 1.20 2.64
C SER A 16 -9.80 2.04 2.70
N LEU A 17 -10.91 1.48 3.18
CA LEU A 17 -12.16 2.22 3.40
C LEU A 17 -12.02 3.27 4.50
N VAL A 18 -11.45 2.88 5.66
CA VAL A 18 -11.23 3.80 6.79
C VAL A 18 -10.25 4.89 6.40
N GLY A 19 -9.14 4.56 5.75
CA GLY A 19 -8.15 5.53 5.27
C GLY A 19 -8.72 6.49 4.22
N GLY A 20 -9.54 5.98 3.30
CA GLY A 20 -10.24 6.80 2.31
C GLY A 20 -11.25 7.75 2.95
N PHE A 21 -11.99 7.29 3.95
CA PHE A 21 -12.94 8.13 4.69
C PHE A 21 -12.24 9.22 5.51
N LEU A 22 -11.12 8.87 6.16
CA LEU A 22 -10.29 9.82 6.89
C LEU A 22 -9.70 10.89 5.96
N ALA A 23 -9.23 10.48 4.78
CA ALA A 23 -8.68 11.41 3.79
C ALA A 23 -9.71 12.45 3.35
N ILE A 24 -10.96 12.05 3.10
CA ILE A 24 -12.06 12.96 2.76
C ILE A 24 -12.34 13.90 3.94
N TYR A 25 -12.43 13.38 5.17
CA TYR A 25 -12.70 14.20 6.35
C TYR A 25 -11.66 15.33 6.57
N PHE A 26 -10.40 15.09 6.22
CA PHE A 26 -9.32 16.08 6.36
C PHE A 26 -9.11 16.98 5.14
N LEU A 27 -9.59 16.58 3.95
CA LEU A 27 -9.41 17.34 2.70
C LEU A 27 -10.63 18.19 2.32
N ASP A 28 -11.80 17.89 2.87
CA ASP A 28 -13.07 18.47 2.43
C ASP A 28 -13.53 19.59 3.38
N ASP A 29 -13.18 20.84 3.07
CA ASP A 29 -13.74 22.06 3.70
C ASP A 29 -15.17 22.38 3.22
N GLY A 30 -15.71 21.62 2.26
CA GLY A 30 -17.07 21.79 1.75
C GLY A 30 -17.57 20.51 1.07
N HIS A 31 -18.73 20.02 1.52
CA HIS A 31 -19.32 18.70 1.23
C HIS A 31 -19.48 18.33 -0.26
N GLU A 32 -18.39 18.07 -0.96
CA GLU A 32 -18.39 17.56 -2.32
C GLU A 32 -18.15 16.05 -2.32
N TYR A 33 -19.25 15.30 -2.33
CA TYR A 33 -19.29 13.82 -2.33
C TYR A 33 -18.59 13.16 -3.55
N THR A 34 -18.13 13.94 -4.52
CA THR A 34 -17.42 13.53 -5.73
C THR A 34 -16.16 12.71 -5.42
N MET A 35 -15.38 13.08 -4.39
CA MET A 35 -14.20 12.29 -3.99
C MET A 35 -14.58 10.94 -3.37
N LEU A 36 -15.74 10.87 -2.71
CA LEU A 36 -16.26 9.65 -2.10
C LEU A 36 -16.61 8.61 -3.16
N PHE A 37 -17.18 9.04 -4.30
CA PHE A 37 -17.42 8.17 -5.44
C PHE A 37 -16.13 7.66 -6.09
N ALA A 38 -15.07 8.48 -6.16
CA ALA A 38 -13.79 8.05 -6.72
C ALA A 38 -13.10 6.98 -5.85
N ILE A 39 -13.12 7.16 -4.53
CA ILE A 39 -12.57 6.19 -3.57
C ILE A 39 -13.40 4.91 -3.56
N ALA A 40 -14.73 5.01 -3.45
CA ALA A 40 -15.62 3.85 -3.49
C ALA A 40 -15.48 3.07 -4.81
N GLY A 41 -15.36 3.78 -5.94
CA GLY A 41 -15.11 3.20 -7.25
C GLY A 41 -13.78 2.46 -7.32
N GLY A 42 -12.69 3.05 -6.81
CA GLY A 42 -11.37 2.41 -6.77
C GLY A 42 -11.34 1.14 -5.92
N VAL A 43 -11.98 1.17 -4.76
CA VAL A 43 -12.09 0.01 -3.86
C VAL A 43 -12.93 -1.12 -4.49
N LEU A 44 -14.06 -0.78 -5.12
CA LEU A 44 -14.89 -1.74 -5.85
C LEU A 44 -14.14 -2.36 -7.03
N LEU A 45 -13.40 -1.56 -7.79
CA LEU A 45 -12.61 -2.05 -8.92
C LEU A 45 -11.52 -3.03 -8.46
N ALA A 46 -10.81 -2.70 -7.37
CA ALA A 46 -9.82 -3.60 -6.76
C ALA A 46 -10.45 -4.92 -6.29
N PHE A 47 -11.67 -4.87 -5.75
CA PHE A 47 -12.41 -6.07 -5.35
C PHE A 47 -12.82 -6.94 -6.53
N ILE A 48 -13.28 -6.33 -7.63
CA ILE A 48 -13.63 -7.05 -8.87
C ILE A 48 -12.39 -7.72 -9.46
N ILE A 49 -11.27 -7.00 -9.53
CA ILE A 49 -9.98 -7.56 -10.01
C ILE A 49 -9.55 -8.75 -9.14
N TYR A 50 -9.70 -8.64 -7.82
CA TYR A 50 -9.43 -9.74 -6.90
C TYR A 50 -10.30 -10.97 -7.21
N LEU A 51 -11.62 -10.80 -7.34
CA LEU A 51 -12.54 -11.91 -7.65
C LEU A 51 -12.20 -12.62 -8.97
N ILE A 52 -11.89 -11.84 -10.02
CA ILE A 52 -11.45 -12.38 -11.31
C ILE A 52 -10.14 -13.15 -11.14
N SER A 53 -9.18 -12.59 -10.39
CA SER A 53 -7.89 -13.21 -10.13
C SER A 53 -8.00 -14.52 -9.35
N VAL A 54 -8.92 -14.60 -8.38
CA VAL A 54 -9.20 -15.84 -7.64
C VAL A 54 -9.85 -16.88 -8.55
N ARG A 55 -10.80 -16.49 -9.40
CA ARG A 55 -11.50 -17.40 -10.30
C ARG A 55 -10.61 -17.95 -11.43
N LEU A 56 -9.60 -17.19 -11.84
CA LEU A 56 -8.63 -17.60 -12.86
C LEU A 56 -7.47 -18.45 -12.30
N ARG A 57 -7.30 -18.54 -10.99
CA ARG A 57 -6.29 -19.41 -10.38
C ARG A 57 -6.79 -20.86 -10.44
N LYS A 58 -6.44 -21.57 -11.50
CA LYS A 58 -6.51 -23.04 -11.56
C LYS A 58 -5.68 -23.62 -10.41
N ASP A 59 -6.25 -24.53 -9.64
CA ASP A 59 -5.62 -25.26 -8.53
C ASP A 59 -4.34 -25.98 -8.98
N LYS A 60 -3.22 -25.28 -9.00
CA LYS A 60 -1.91 -25.92 -8.97
C LYS A 60 -1.58 -26.14 -7.51
N LYS A 61 -1.80 -27.38 -7.04
CA LYS A 61 -1.19 -27.93 -5.82
C LYS A 61 0.34 -27.94 -6.02
N VAL A 62 0.97 -26.78 -5.86
CA VAL A 62 2.43 -26.69 -5.71
C VAL A 62 2.69 -26.27 -4.28
N PRO A 63 3.62 -26.91 -3.55
CA PRO A 63 3.85 -26.63 -2.15
C PRO A 63 4.12 -25.15 -1.90
N THR A 64 3.56 -24.72 -0.78
CA THR A 64 3.40 -23.36 -0.30
C THR A 64 4.71 -22.82 0.26
N SER A 65 5.43 -22.01 -0.51
CA SER A 65 6.53 -21.16 -0.02
C SER A 65 7.74 -21.95 0.51
N ASP A 66 8.88 -21.87 -0.18
CA ASP A 66 10.15 -22.32 0.40
C ASP A 66 10.48 -21.39 1.58
N GLU A 67 10.80 -21.92 2.76
CA GLU A 67 11.16 -21.15 3.97
C GLU A 67 12.28 -20.12 3.67
N ARG A 68 13.15 -20.45 2.71
CA ARG A 68 14.22 -19.58 2.21
C ARG A 68 13.69 -18.31 1.55
N SER A 69 12.58 -18.40 0.83
CA SER A 69 11.95 -17.25 0.16
C SER A 69 11.27 -16.31 1.16
N GLU A 70 10.70 -16.86 2.24
CA GLU A 70 10.05 -16.06 3.29
C GLU A 70 11.09 -15.24 4.06
N PHE A 71 12.21 -15.88 4.43
CA PHE A 71 13.32 -15.20 5.08
C PHE A 71 13.93 -14.09 4.22
N LEU A 72 13.99 -14.28 2.89
CA LEU A 72 14.52 -13.29 1.96
C LEU A 72 13.59 -12.08 1.81
N VAL A 73 12.28 -12.30 1.75
CA VAL A 73 11.28 -11.22 1.74
C VAL A 73 11.27 -10.45 3.06
N GLU A 74 11.40 -11.14 4.19
CA GLU A 74 11.48 -10.50 5.51
C GLU A 74 12.72 -9.60 5.62
N ARG A 75 13.90 -10.10 5.24
CA ARG A 75 15.13 -9.29 5.21
C ARG A 75 15.02 -8.11 4.24
N PHE A 76 14.47 -8.34 3.05
CA PHE A 76 14.25 -7.26 2.08
C PHE A 76 13.36 -6.16 2.68
N LEU A 77 12.22 -6.53 3.30
CA LEU A 77 11.32 -5.58 3.93
C LEU A 77 11.99 -4.81 5.07
N ALA A 78 12.77 -5.48 5.92
CA ALA A 78 13.48 -4.82 7.01
C ALA A 78 14.48 -3.77 6.48
N ILE A 79 15.28 -4.12 5.48
CA ILE A 79 16.26 -3.20 4.86
C ILE A 79 15.55 -2.07 4.14
N ALA A 80 14.53 -2.39 3.34
CA ALA A 80 13.77 -1.41 2.59
C ALA A 80 13.05 -0.42 3.52
N PHE A 81 12.53 -0.89 4.65
CA PHE A 81 11.88 -0.03 5.65
C PHE A 81 12.86 0.96 6.27
N ILE A 82 14.06 0.48 6.67
CA ILE A 82 15.11 1.36 7.19
C ILE A 82 15.54 2.39 6.14
N ALA A 83 15.73 1.96 4.89
CA ALA A 83 16.12 2.85 3.80
C ALA A 83 15.05 3.92 3.53
N VAL A 84 13.77 3.52 3.47
CA VAL A 84 12.64 4.45 3.28
C VAL A 84 12.60 5.47 4.42
N LEU A 85 12.63 5.03 5.68
CA LEU A 85 12.62 5.93 6.83
C LEU A 85 13.78 6.93 6.80
N PHE A 86 14.97 6.46 6.45
CA PHE A 86 16.15 7.30 6.36
C PHE A 86 16.02 8.36 5.26
N ILE A 87 15.58 7.95 4.06
CA ILE A 87 15.34 8.87 2.94
C ILE A 87 14.22 9.86 3.28
N SER A 88 13.11 9.40 3.89
CA SER A 88 12.02 10.26 4.33
C SER A 88 12.51 11.31 5.33
N ALA A 89 13.31 10.91 6.32
CA ALA A 89 13.85 11.81 7.33
C ALA A 89 14.76 12.87 6.70
N LEU A 90 15.65 12.47 5.78
CA LEU A 90 16.51 13.40 5.05
C LEU A 90 15.69 14.40 4.21
N LEU A 91 14.64 13.93 3.54
CA LEU A 91 13.73 14.80 2.77
C LEU A 91 13.06 15.85 3.67
N LEU A 92 12.56 15.43 4.84
CA LEU A 92 11.91 16.33 5.80
C LEU A 92 12.89 17.37 6.36
N ILE A 93 14.11 16.95 6.71
CA ILE A 93 15.16 17.88 7.16
C ILE A 93 15.53 18.86 6.04
N GLY A 94 15.68 18.38 4.80
CA GLY A 94 15.95 19.23 3.65
C GLY A 94 14.86 20.27 3.42
N LEU A 95 13.59 19.88 3.49
CA LEU A 95 12.44 20.78 3.38
C LEU A 95 12.43 21.83 4.50
N MET A 96 12.78 21.42 5.73
CA MET A 96 12.87 22.33 6.87
C MET A 96 13.98 23.38 6.67
N ILE A 97 15.14 22.99 6.16
CA ILE A 97 16.25 23.91 5.84
C ILE A 97 15.84 24.90 4.73
N MET A 98 15.01 24.46 3.78
CA MET A 98 14.44 25.32 2.73
C MET A 98 13.33 26.27 3.25
N GLY A 99 12.99 26.21 4.54
CA GLY A 99 11.98 27.07 5.16
C GLY A 99 10.54 26.61 4.97
N HIS A 100 10.31 25.39 4.47
CA HIS A 100 8.97 24.84 4.37
C HIS A 100 8.49 24.36 5.75
N THR A 101 7.55 25.09 6.34
CA THR A 101 6.94 24.77 7.64
C THR A 101 5.70 23.88 7.51
N SER A 102 5.11 23.79 6.32
CA SER A 102 3.93 22.98 6.03
C SER A 102 4.09 22.25 4.70
N ILE A 103 3.57 21.03 4.63
CA ILE A 103 3.56 20.21 3.41
C ILE A 103 2.12 20.04 2.97
N GLN A 104 1.85 20.29 1.69
CA GLN A 104 0.53 20.05 1.11
C GLN A 104 0.23 18.54 1.11
N VAL A 105 -0.96 18.17 1.59
CA VAL A 105 -1.39 16.76 1.71
C VAL A 105 -1.29 16.02 0.37
N GLY A 106 -1.62 16.69 -0.75
CA GLY A 106 -1.50 16.12 -2.09
C GLY A 106 -0.07 15.69 -2.44
N THR A 107 0.94 16.49 -2.09
CA THR A 107 2.35 16.15 -2.31
C THR A 107 2.79 14.95 -1.46
N LEU A 108 2.31 14.90 -0.22
CA LEU A 108 2.58 13.78 0.69
C LEU A 108 1.97 12.46 0.16
N LEU A 109 0.75 12.52 -0.39
CA LEU A 109 0.09 11.36 -1.00
C LEU A 109 0.87 10.83 -2.21
N ILE A 110 1.31 11.71 -3.11
CA ILE A 110 2.13 11.31 -4.28
C ILE A 110 3.42 10.63 -3.82
N TYR A 111 4.09 11.20 -2.81
CA TYR A 111 5.27 10.61 -2.21
C TYR A 111 5.02 9.20 -1.66
N LEU A 112 3.96 9.03 -0.87
CA LEU A 112 3.55 7.73 -0.32
C LEU A 112 3.22 6.71 -1.42
N MET A 113 2.54 7.11 -2.49
CA MET A 113 2.25 6.23 -3.62
C MET A 113 3.54 5.70 -4.27
N LEU A 114 4.53 6.57 -4.51
CA LEU A 114 5.83 6.15 -5.06
C LEU A 114 6.55 5.17 -4.15
N VAL A 115 6.57 5.43 -2.84
CA VAL A 115 7.17 4.54 -1.84
C VAL A 115 6.49 3.17 -1.86
N PHE A 116 5.14 3.12 -1.81
CA PHE A 116 4.41 1.86 -1.83
C PHE A 116 4.57 1.09 -3.14
N PHE A 117 4.62 1.80 -4.27
CA PHE A 117 4.85 1.16 -5.57
C PHE A 117 6.26 0.54 -5.65
N GLY A 118 7.29 1.27 -5.19
CA GLY A 118 8.66 0.77 -5.10
C GLY A 118 8.78 -0.45 -4.18
N LEU A 119 8.15 -0.42 -3.01
CA LEU A 119 8.10 -1.56 -2.09
C LEU A 119 7.38 -2.76 -2.72
N GLY A 120 6.26 -2.54 -3.41
CA GLY A 120 5.49 -3.58 -4.08
C GLY A 120 6.30 -4.30 -5.15
N ILE A 121 7.03 -3.55 -6.00
CA ILE A 121 7.94 -4.12 -6.99
C ILE A 121 9.07 -4.87 -6.30
N GLY A 122 9.70 -4.28 -5.30
CA GLY A 122 10.81 -4.90 -4.57
C GLY A 122 10.44 -6.23 -3.92
N VAL A 123 9.26 -6.30 -3.30
CA VAL A 123 8.73 -7.56 -2.74
C VAL A 123 8.45 -8.59 -3.84
N ALA A 124 7.89 -8.17 -4.97
CA ALA A 124 7.64 -9.07 -6.10
C ALA A 124 8.94 -9.66 -6.67
N VAL A 125 10.02 -8.88 -6.70
CA VAL A 125 11.35 -9.33 -7.10
C VAL A 125 11.96 -10.25 -6.04
N ALA A 126 11.96 -9.84 -4.77
CA ALA A 126 12.52 -10.62 -3.67
C ALA A 126 11.86 -12.00 -3.52
N LYS A 127 10.56 -12.11 -3.79
CA LYS A 127 9.84 -13.38 -3.77
C LYS A 127 10.22 -14.34 -4.92
N ARG A 128 10.79 -13.82 -6.00
CA ARG A 128 11.14 -14.60 -7.19
C ARG A 128 12.57 -15.14 -7.16
N ILE A 129 13.40 -14.61 -6.26
CA ILE A 129 14.80 -15.00 -6.02
C ILE A 129 14.82 -16.15 -5.02
#